data_AF-A0AA92DDL3-F1
#
_entry.id   AF-A0AA92DDL3-F1
#
_cell.length_a   1.000
_cell.length_b   1.000
_cell.length_c   1.000
_cell.angle_alpha   90.00
_cell.angle_beta   90.00
_cell.angle_gamma   90.00
#
_symmetry.space_group_name_H-M   'P 1'
#
loop_
_entity.id
_entity.type
_entity.pdbx_description
1 polymer ?
#
loop_
_entity_poly.entity_id
_entity_poly.type
_entity_poly.pdbx_seq_one_letter_code
_entity_poly.pdbx_strand_id
1 'polypeptide(L)'
;MFIRASLFWCVAGLAMGLWVALLLVAPTLNLGLEWTSFGRVRPIHTTLIVYAFTGNALIGSSFFVAQRTCRTALWGSRELHQLLFGCYQIFVLLAVSGYVMGATQSKEYAEFEWYTDLFLLGVWLLYATILVRTILQRRERHIYVALWFYLSFVIVVGMVHTLNNLAVPVSFTGAKSYPLLSGVQDAMVQWWFGHNIVGFFLTAGVVGMMYYFVPKQADRPVYSYRLSIVHFWSLVFIYIWAGPHHLHYTALPDWAQTLGMTFSIMLWMPSWGGMINGIMTLSGAWDKLRT
;
A
#
# COMPACT_ATOMS: atom_id res chain seq x y z
N MET A 1 -0.88 18.16 5.25
CA MET A 1 -0.11 18.23 3.99
C MET A 1 -0.39 16.98 3.16
N PHE A 2 -0.15 15.79 3.70
CA PHE A 2 -0.51 14.50 3.11
C PHE A 2 -1.89 14.42 2.43
N ILE A 3 -2.99 14.78 3.11
CA ILE A 3 -4.33 14.72 2.50
C ILE A 3 -4.48 15.61 1.25
N ARG A 4 -3.88 16.81 1.24
CA ARG A 4 -3.90 17.69 0.07
C ARG A 4 -3.10 17.10 -1.08
N ALA A 5 -1.92 16.53 -0.79
CA ALA A 5 -1.12 15.83 -1.78
C ALA A 5 -1.85 14.59 -2.33
N SER A 6 -2.52 13.83 -1.47
CA SER A 6 -3.33 12.68 -1.87
C SER A 6 -4.39 13.08 -2.89
N LEU A 7 -5.16 14.15 -2.65
CA LEU A 7 -6.15 14.65 -3.62
C LEU A 7 -5.52 15.03 -4.96
N PHE A 8 -4.39 15.73 -4.94
CA PHE A 8 -3.65 16.08 -6.15
C PHE A 8 -3.22 14.83 -6.93
N TRP A 9 -2.59 13.87 -6.24
CA TRP A 9 -2.11 12.63 -6.84
C TRP A 9 -3.24 11.70 -7.30
N CYS A 10 -4.43 11.77 -6.68
CA CYS A 10 -5.62 11.07 -7.15
C CYS A 10 -5.99 11.54 -8.56
N VAL A 11 -6.11 12.85 -8.75
CA VAL A 11 -6.45 13.45 -10.06
C VAL A 11 -5.37 13.11 -11.09
N ALA A 12 -4.09 13.29 -10.74
CA ALA A 12 -2.99 12.96 -11.62
C ALA A 12 -2.96 11.47 -11.98
N GLY A 13 -3.09 10.58 -11.00
CA GLY A 13 -3.09 9.13 -11.21
C GLY A 13 -4.27 8.66 -12.06
N LEU A 14 -5.48 9.19 -11.84
CA LEU A 14 -6.66 8.87 -12.65
C LEU A 14 -6.54 9.42 -14.07
N ALA A 15 -5.99 10.63 -14.25
CA ALA A 15 -5.71 11.18 -15.58
C ALA A 15 -4.71 10.31 -16.35
N MET A 16 -3.64 9.85 -15.69
CA MET A 16 -2.71 8.90 -16.30
C MET A 16 -3.37 7.55 -16.60
N GLY A 17 -4.28 7.07 -15.74
CA GLY A 17 -5.05 5.86 -16.00
C GLY A 17 -5.94 5.97 -17.23
N LEU A 18 -6.61 7.12 -17.40
CA LEU A 18 -7.37 7.43 -18.60
C LEU A 18 -6.48 7.46 -19.84
N TRP A 19 -5.30 8.08 -19.77
CA TRP A 19 -4.35 8.10 -20.87
C TRP A 19 -3.91 6.69 -21.27
N VAL A 20 -3.52 5.87 -20.30
CA VAL A 20 -3.13 4.46 -20.52
C VAL A 20 -4.27 3.67 -21.17
N ALA A 21 -5.51 3.88 -20.73
CA ALA A 21 -6.68 3.25 -21.34
C ALA A 21 -6.90 3.70 -22.79
N LEU A 22 -6.74 4.99 -23.08
CA LEU A 22 -6.85 5.52 -24.45
C LEU A 22 -5.76 4.95 -25.38
N LEU A 23 -4.54 4.73 -24.89
CA LEU A 23 -3.47 4.10 -25.66
C LEU A 23 -3.78 2.65 -26.08
N LEU A 24 -4.60 1.92 -25.32
CA LEU A 24 -5.05 0.58 -25.70
C LEU A 24 -6.05 0.59 -26.86
N VAL A 25 -6.84 1.66 -26.99
CA VAL A 25 -7.88 1.80 -28.02
C VAL A 25 -7.34 2.54 -29.25
N ALA A 26 -6.53 3.57 -29.03
CA ALA A 26 -5.95 4.42 -30.07
C ALA A 26 -4.42 4.56 -29.85
N PRO A 27 -3.61 3.59 -30.33
CA PRO A 27 -2.16 3.57 -30.11
C PRO A 27 -1.42 4.80 -30.67
N THR A 28 -2.00 5.52 -31.64
CA THR A 28 -1.45 6.76 -32.20
C THR A 28 -1.32 7.90 -31.17
N LEU A 29 -2.05 7.82 -30.05
CA LEU A 29 -1.92 8.76 -28.94
C LEU A 29 -0.59 8.61 -28.17
N ASN A 30 0.26 7.65 -28.55
CA ASN A 30 1.63 7.57 -28.07
C ASN A 30 2.54 8.66 -28.64
N LEU A 31 2.08 9.44 -29.64
CA LEU A 31 2.79 10.56 -30.27
C LEU A 31 4.17 10.22 -30.89
N GLY A 32 4.50 8.93 -31.03
CA GLY A 32 5.82 8.49 -31.51
C GLY A 32 6.99 8.82 -30.57
N LEU A 33 6.75 9.17 -29.30
CA LEU A 33 7.80 9.46 -28.31
C LEU A 33 7.96 8.31 -27.32
N GLU A 34 9.18 8.08 -26.84
CA GLU A 34 9.47 6.99 -25.91
C GLU A 34 8.74 7.14 -24.57
N TRP A 35 8.71 8.35 -24.00
CA TRP A 35 8.13 8.65 -22.69
C TRP A 35 6.60 8.74 -22.66
N THR A 36 5.95 8.76 -23.82
CA THR A 36 4.48 8.67 -23.95
C THR A 36 4.00 7.29 -24.40
N SER A 37 4.92 6.34 -24.57
CA SER A 37 4.59 4.95 -24.89
C SER A 37 3.85 4.26 -23.75
N PHE A 38 2.95 3.34 -24.08
CA PHE A 38 2.19 2.57 -23.09
C PHE A 38 3.07 1.91 -22.03
N GLY A 39 4.21 1.33 -22.46
CA GLY A 39 5.14 0.64 -21.58
C GLY A 39 5.78 1.53 -20.51
N ARG A 40 6.08 2.80 -20.82
CA ARG A 40 6.63 3.76 -19.84
C ARG A 40 5.55 4.43 -19.02
N VAL A 41 4.36 4.64 -19.58
CA VAL A 41 3.27 5.38 -18.92
C VAL A 41 2.46 4.50 -17.95
N ARG A 42 2.32 3.20 -18.21
CA ARG A 42 1.63 2.26 -17.31
C ARG A 42 2.17 2.29 -15.86
N PRO A 43 3.48 2.12 -15.60
CA PRO A 43 4.00 2.16 -14.24
C PRO A 43 3.89 3.56 -13.60
N ILE A 44 3.84 4.64 -14.38
CA ILE A 44 3.51 5.98 -13.86
C ILE A 44 2.11 5.97 -13.25
N HIS A 45 1.10 5.49 -13.99
CA HIS A 45 -0.27 5.38 -13.47
C HIS A 45 -0.33 4.53 -12.18
N THR A 46 0.26 3.33 -12.21
CA THR A 46 0.26 2.42 -11.06
C THR A 46 0.87 3.08 -9.83
N THR A 47 2.05 3.68 -9.97
CA THR A 47 2.75 4.33 -8.86
C THR A 47 2.02 5.56 -8.35
N LEU A 48 1.41 6.35 -9.23
CA LEU A 48 0.61 7.50 -8.82
C LEU A 48 -0.64 7.10 -8.04
N ILE A 49 -1.32 6.01 -8.39
CA ILE A 49 -2.50 5.56 -7.65
C ILE A 49 -2.14 4.85 -6.35
N VAL A 50 -1.18 3.92 -6.40
CA VAL A 50 -0.82 3.09 -5.24
C VAL A 50 0.01 3.90 -4.26
N TYR A 51 1.18 4.38 -4.67
CA TYR A 51 2.12 5.02 -3.76
C TYR A 51 1.82 6.50 -3.55
N ALA A 52 1.49 7.26 -4.61
CA ALA A 52 1.28 8.70 -4.44
C ALA A 52 -0.10 9.01 -3.82
N PHE A 53 -1.20 8.61 -4.43
CA PHE A 53 -2.55 8.87 -3.93
C PHE A 53 -2.80 8.13 -2.61
N THR A 54 -2.77 6.79 -2.66
CA THR A 54 -3.16 5.97 -1.52
C THR A 54 -2.13 6.07 -0.40
N GLY A 55 -0.84 6.09 -0.72
CA GLY A 55 0.20 6.24 0.29
C GLY A 55 0.14 7.56 1.05
N ASN A 56 -0.12 8.69 0.37
CA ASN A 56 -0.37 9.95 1.07
C ASN A 56 -1.65 9.88 1.93
N ALA A 57 -2.72 9.23 1.44
CA ALA A 57 -3.94 9.06 2.22
C ALA A 57 -3.66 8.29 3.51
N LEU A 58 -2.98 7.15 3.41
CA LEU A 58 -2.70 6.24 4.52
C LEU A 58 -1.76 6.84 5.57
N ILE A 59 -0.69 7.53 5.16
CA ILE A 59 0.21 8.19 6.12
C ILE A 59 -0.51 9.34 6.83
N GLY A 60 -1.29 10.13 6.09
CA GLY A 60 -2.06 11.23 6.66
C GLY A 60 -3.14 10.75 7.63
N SER A 61 -3.88 9.69 7.25
CA SER A 61 -4.93 9.12 8.07
C SER A 61 -4.36 8.38 9.28
N SER A 62 -3.27 7.63 9.15
CA SER A 62 -2.68 6.89 10.27
C SER A 62 -2.24 7.83 11.39
N PHE A 63 -1.60 8.96 11.07
CA PHE A 63 -1.23 9.97 12.04
C PHE A 63 -2.45 10.60 12.71
N PHE A 64 -3.46 10.98 11.91
CA PHE A 64 -4.69 11.57 12.43
C PHE A 64 -5.40 10.63 13.42
N VAL A 65 -5.49 9.35 13.06
CA VAL A 65 -6.11 8.29 13.85
C VAL A 65 -5.29 8.03 15.11
N ALA A 66 -3.98 7.82 14.98
CA ALA A 66 -3.09 7.52 16.11
C ALA A 66 -3.15 8.60 17.19
N GLN A 67 -3.07 9.88 16.81
CA GLN A 67 -3.15 10.98 17.79
C GLN A 67 -4.45 10.93 18.60
N ARG A 68 -5.58 10.65 17.95
CA ARG A 68 -6.91 10.68 18.59
C ARG A 68 -7.19 9.44 19.41
N THR A 69 -6.84 8.26 18.91
CA THR A 69 -7.10 7.01 19.63
C THR A 69 -6.09 6.76 20.75
N CYS A 70 -4.87 7.28 20.64
CA CYS A 70 -3.88 7.22 21.71
C CYS A 70 -3.96 8.41 22.68
N ARG A 71 -4.75 9.44 22.34
CA ARG A 71 -4.91 10.70 23.10
C ARG A 71 -3.57 11.38 23.42
N THR A 72 -2.71 11.45 22.42
CA THR A 72 -1.37 12.05 22.54
C THR A 72 -1.01 12.81 21.26
N ALA A 73 -0.07 13.75 21.38
CA ALA A 73 0.47 14.42 20.22
C ALA A 73 1.28 13.44 19.36
N LEU A 74 1.42 13.75 18.06
CA LEU A 74 2.27 12.95 17.18
C LEU A 74 3.72 13.08 17.67
N TRP A 75 4.44 11.96 17.78
CA TRP A 75 5.81 11.97 18.23
C TRP A 75 6.73 12.70 17.23
N GLY A 76 7.68 13.48 17.75
CA GLY A 76 8.65 14.24 16.95
C GLY A 76 8.28 15.70 16.74
N SER A 77 9.21 16.48 16.18
CA SER A 77 9.01 17.91 15.92
C SER A 77 8.24 18.15 14.62
N ARG A 78 7.75 19.37 14.44
CA ARG A 78 7.06 19.78 13.21
C ARG A 78 7.98 19.65 11.98
N GLU A 79 9.25 19.99 12.15
CA GLU A 79 10.29 19.90 11.12
C GLU A 79 10.49 18.44 10.70
N LEU A 80 10.47 17.50 11.65
CA LEU A 80 10.54 16.06 11.35
C LEU A 80 9.35 15.59 10.51
N HIS A 81 8.14 16.05 10.83
CA HIS A 81 6.94 15.71 10.06
C HIS A 81 6.95 16.34 8.66
N GLN A 82 7.48 17.55 8.53
CA GLN A 82 7.69 18.22 7.24
C GLN A 82 8.77 17.53 6.40
N LEU A 83 9.86 17.08 7.03
CA LEU A 83 10.90 16.27 6.40
C LEU A 83 10.30 14.98 5.85
N LEU A 84 9.55 14.22 6.67
CA LEU A 84 8.88 13.01 6.21
C LEU A 84 7.98 13.29 5.01
N PHE A 85 7.15 14.34 5.07
CA PHE A 85 6.28 14.72 3.97
C PHE A 85 7.07 15.05 2.70
N GLY A 86 8.11 15.88 2.82
CA GLY A 86 8.97 16.29 1.72
C GLY A 86 9.67 15.09 1.07
N CYS A 87 10.30 14.23 1.87
CA CYS A 87 10.95 13.03 1.37
C CYS A 87 9.95 12.08 0.70
N TYR A 88 8.73 11.93 1.23
CA TYR A 88 7.71 11.11 0.57
C TYR A 88 7.30 11.67 -0.79
N GLN A 89 7.17 12.99 -0.95
CA GLN A 89 6.89 13.58 -2.26
C GLN A 89 8.09 13.44 -3.22
N ILE A 90 9.32 13.60 -2.72
CA ILE A 90 10.54 13.40 -3.51
C ILE A 90 10.59 11.96 -4.04
N PHE A 91 10.23 10.97 -3.21
CA PHE A 91 10.16 9.58 -3.63
C PHE A 91 9.21 9.39 -4.83
N VAL A 92 8.00 9.95 -4.76
CA VAL A 92 7.03 9.87 -5.87
C VAL A 92 7.62 10.48 -7.15
N LEU A 93 8.26 11.65 -7.04
CA LEU A 93 8.88 12.32 -8.18
C LEU A 93 10.06 11.52 -8.74
N LEU A 94 10.89 10.92 -7.89
CA LEU A 94 12.00 10.04 -8.29
C LEU A 94 11.48 8.83 -9.07
N ALA A 95 10.42 8.17 -8.60
CA ALA A 95 9.83 7.03 -9.31
C ALA A 95 9.29 7.45 -10.69
N VAL A 96 8.47 8.50 -10.75
CA VAL A 96 7.88 8.99 -12.02
C VAL A 96 8.96 9.42 -13.01
N SER A 97 9.95 10.19 -12.56
CA SER A 97 11.05 10.64 -13.43
C SER A 97 11.88 9.45 -13.95
N GLY A 98 12.11 8.43 -13.11
CA GLY A 98 12.75 7.18 -13.52
C GLY A 98 12.02 6.51 -14.70
N TYR A 99 10.70 6.35 -14.60
CA TYR A 99 9.91 5.72 -15.67
C TYR A 99 9.92 6.51 -16.98
N VAL A 100 9.86 7.84 -16.91
CA VAL A 100 9.97 8.72 -18.09
C VAL A 100 11.31 8.50 -18.80
N MET A 101 12.40 8.36 -18.03
CA MET A 101 13.74 8.06 -18.52
C MET A 101 13.95 6.58 -18.90
N GLY A 102 12.96 5.72 -18.71
CA GLY A 102 13.03 4.29 -19.03
C GLY A 102 13.74 3.43 -17.97
N ALA A 103 14.01 3.97 -16.78
CA ALA A 103 14.58 3.21 -15.68
C ALA A 103 13.49 2.35 -15.01
N THR A 104 13.65 1.03 -15.09
CA THR A 104 12.73 0.10 -14.41
C THR A 104 13.35 -1.27 -14.12
N GLN A 105 12.97 -1.84 -12.98
CA GLN A 105 13.24 -3.23 -12.62
C GLN A 105 12.34 -4.24 -13.34
N SER A 106 11.30 -3.79 -14.07
CA SER A 106 10.28 -4.64 -14.71
C SER A 106 9.48 -5.55 -13.76
N LYS A 107 9.51 -5.25 -12.46
CA LYS A 107 8.74 -5.91 -11.40
C LYS A 107 7.49 -5.10 -11.06
N GLU A 108 6.30 -5.68 -11.21
CA GLU A 108 5.05 -4.95 -10.97
C GLU A 108 4.95 -4.43 -9.53
N TYR A 109 4.49 -3.19 -9.36
CA TYR A 109 4.47 -2.44 -8.10
C TYR A 109 5.86 -2.16 -7.47
N ALA A 110 6.95 -2.70 -8.02
CA ALA A 110 8.32 -2.47 -7.61
C ALA A 110 9.17 -1.98 -8.80
N GLU A 111 8.56 -1.19 -9.68
CA GLU A 111 9.19 -0.87 -10.97
C GLU A 111 10.36 0.09 -10.82
N PHE A 112 10.39 0.93 -9.79
CA PHE A 112 11.44 1.95 -9.60
C PHE A 112 12.77 1.30 -9.22
N GLU A 113 13.90 1.85 -9.64
CA GLU A 113 15.23 1.25 -9.46
C GLU A 113 15.78 1.38 -8.03
N TRP A 114 16.85 0.61 -7.75
CA TRP A 114 17.45 0.39 -6.42
C TRP A 114 17.69 1.65 -5.56
N TYR A 115 18.07 2.77 -6.16
CA TYR A 115 18.29 4.02 -5.42
C TYR A 115 16.99 4.60 -4.88
N THR A 116 15.88 4.44 -5.63
CA THR A 116 14.54 4.85 -5.19
C THR A 116 14.00 3.85 -4.15
N ASP A 117 14.35 2.57 -4.25
CA ASP A 117 14.03 1.57 -3.21
C ASP A 117 14.64 1.90 -1.86
N LEU A 118 15.94 2.17 -1.83
CA LEU A 118 16.66 2.52 -0.60
C LEU A 118 16.13 3.83 -0.02
N PHE A 119 15.84 4.81 -0.89
CA PHE A 119 15.25 6.07 -0.46
C PHE A 119 13.87 5.86 0.15
N LEU A 120 12.97 5.13 -0.51
CA LEU A 120 11.65 4.80 0.02
C LEU A 120 11.76 4.03 1.34
N LEU A 121 12.67 3.07 1.46
CA LEU A 121 12.90 2.32 2.70
C LEU A 121 13.27 3.27 3.85
N GLY A 122 14.17 4.22 3.63
CA GLY A 122 14.52 5.25 4.62
C GLY A 122 13.31 6.11 5.04
N VAL A 123 12.51 6.56 4.07
CA VAL A 123 11.27 7.31 4.33
C VAL A 123 10.27 6.46 5.11
N TRP A 124 10.16 5.18 4.78
CA TRP A 124 9.25 4.23 5.44
C TRP A 124 9.67 3.96 6.88
N LEU A 125 10.96 3.80 7.16
CA LEU A 125 11.49 3.62 8.51
C LEU A 125 11.28 4.88 9.37
N LEU A 126 11.43 6.07 8.80
CA LEU A 126 11.10 7.33 9.47
C LEU A 126 9.60 7.40 9.81
N TYR A 127 8.74 7.09 8.84
CA TYR A 127 7.29 7.01 9.05
C TYR A 127 6.92 6.01 10.15
N ALA A 128 7.46 4.79 10.08
CA ALA A 128 7.24 3.73 11.05
C ALA A 128 7.67 4.17 12.45
N THR A 129 8.83 4.81 12.58
CA THR A 129 9.34 5.33 13.85
C THR A 129 8.39 6.36 14.46
N ILE A 130 7.89 7.31 13.67
CA ILE A 130 6.94 8.32 14.13
C ILE A 130 5.64 7.67 14.61
N LEU A 131 5.08 6.75 13.82
CA LEU A 131 3.84 6.09 14.17
C LEU A 131 3.98 5.23 15.43
N VAL A 132 5.00 4.36 15.49
CA VAL A 132 5.24 3.47 16.62
C VAL A 132 5.51 4.26 17.89
N ARG A 133 6.38 5.29 17.85
CA ARG A 133 6.66 6.10 19.05
C ARG A 133 5.43 6.88 19.52
N THR A 134 4.56 7.32 18.62
CA THR A 134 3.27 7.92 18.99
C THR A 134 2.40 6.92 19.77
N ILE A 135 2.34 5.67 19.33
CA ILE A 135 1.55 4.60 19.99
C ILE A 135 2.18 4.20 21.34
N LEU A 136 3.51 4.24 21.46
CA LEU A 136 4.20 3.97 22.73
C LEU A 136 3.93 5.06 23.78
N GLN A 137 3.68 6.29 23.35
CA GLN A 137 3.33 7.43 24.22
C GLN A 137 1.83 7.58 24.48
N ARG A 138 1.04 6.54 24.18
CA ARG A 138 -0.42 6.55 24.37
C ARG A 138 -0.79 6.72 25.85
N ARG A 139 -1.92 7.38 26.09
CA ARG A 139 -2.55 7.47 27.41
C ARG A 139 -3.53 6.32 27.68
N GLU A 140 -4.15 5.82 26.61
CA GLU A 140 -5.09 4.69 26.69
C GLU A 140 -4.33 3.36 26.80
N ARG A 141 -4.75 2.51 27.74
CA ARG A 141 -4.08 1.20 27.97
C ARG A 141 -4.18 0.30 26.73
N HIS A 142 -5.37 0.26 26.14
CA HIS A 142 -5.66 -0.54 24.95
C HIS A 142 -5.33 0.21 23.66
N ILE A 143 -4.76 -0.51 22.70
CA ILE A 143 -4.55 0.00 21.35
C ILE A 143 -5.82 -0.28 20.55
N TYR A 144 -6.37 0.77 19.92
CA TYR A 144 -7.57 0.63 19.10
C TYR A 144 -7.33 -0.21 17.85
N VAL A 145 -8.34 -0.97 17.41
CA VAL A 145 -8.25 -1.94 16.29
C VAL A 145 -7.72 -1.30 15.01
N ALA A 146 -8.09 -0.04 14.71
CA ALA A 146 -7.56 0.67 13.55
C ALA A 146 -6.02 0.70 13.53
N LEU A 147 -5.39 0.85 14.69
CA LEU A 147 -3.93 0.87 14.81
C LEU A 147 -3.30 -0.52 14.68
N TRP A 148 -4.04 -1.60 14.93
CA TRP A 148 -3.55 -2.95 14.63
C TRP A 148 -3.35 -3.11 13.12
N PHE A 149 -4.35 -2.67 12.34
CA PHE A 149 -4.29 -2.66 10.88
C PHE A 149 -3.19 -1.72 10.35
N TYR A 150 -3.05 -0.50 10.87
CA TYR A 150 -1.96 0.38 10.47
C TYR A 150 -0.57 -0.17 10.84
N LEU A 151 -0.40 -0.77 12.02
CA LEU A 151 0.87 -1.38 12.41
C LEU A 151 1.22 -2.56 11.51
N SER A 152 0.24 -3.42 11.23
CA SER A 152 0.42 -4.55 10.32
C SER A 152 0.77 -4.08 8.91
N PHE A 153 0.08 -3.06 8.40
CA PHE A 153 0.40 -2.36 7.17
C PHE A 153 1.87 -1.90 7.13
N VAL A 154 2.31 -1.13 8.13
CA VAL A 154 3.66 -0.58 8.16
C VAL A 154 4.72 -1.68 8.17
N ILE A 155 4.53 -2.69 9.02
CA ILE A 155 5.49 -3.78 9.21
C ILE A 155 5.58 -4.65 7.95
N VAL A 156 4.43 -5.12 7.44
CA VAL A 156 4.43 -6.05 6.30
C VAL A 156 4.90 -5.34 5.03
N VAL A 157 4.46 -4.10 4.76
CA VAL A 157 4.92 -3.35 3.59
C VAL A 157 6.44 -3.14 3.64
N GLY A 158 7.00 -2.78 4.80
CA GLY A 158 8.45 -2.63 4.95
C GLY A 158 9.21 -3.94 4.71
N MET A 159 8.68 -5.06 5.20
CA MET A 159 9.25 -6.39 4.99
C MET A 159 9.21 -6.82 3.52
N VAL A 160 8.05 -6.72 2.86
CA VAL A 160 7.91 -7.17 1.47
C VAL A 160 8.72 -6.29 0.51
N HIS A 161 8.74 -4.97 0.75
CA HIS A 161 9.58 -4.02 0.01
C HIS A 161 11.06 -4.41 0.08
N THR A 162 11.55 -4.67 1.29
CA THR A 162 12.96 -5.02 1.49
C THR A 162 13.33 -6.32 0.78
N LEU A 163 12.50 -7.35 0.87
CA LEU A 163 12.84 -8.67 0.33
C LEU A 163 12.67 -8.77 -1.19
N ASN A 164 11.65 -8.15 -1.78
CA ASN A 164 11.46 -8.22 -3.23
C ASN A 164 12.47 -7.40 -4.01
N ASN A 165 12.96 -6.31 -3.40
CA ASN A 165 13.82 -5.34 -4.06
C ASN A 165 15.30 -5.57 -3.72
N LEU A 166 15.64 -6.78 -3.23
CA LEU A 166 17.03 -7.23 -3.19
C LEU A 166 17.53 -7.37 -4.64
N ALA A 167 18.35 -6.41 -5.05
CA ALA A 167 18.92 -6.33 -6.38
C ALA A 167 20.38 -5.88 -6.29
N VAL A 168 21.19 -6.31 -7.27
CA VAL A 168 22.59 -5.92 -7.40
C VAL A 168 22.68 -4.79 -8.43
N PRO A 169 23.06 -3.56 -8.02
CA PRO A 169 23.31 -2.47 -8.95
C PRO A 169 24.45 -2.82 -9.90
N VAL A 170 24.26 -2.57 -11.20
CA VAL A 170 25.34 -2.76 -12.20
C VAL A 170 26.45 -1.71 -12.02
N SER A 171 26.08 -0.52 -11.56
CA SER A 171 27.02 0.56 -11.20
C SER A 171 26.37 1.49 -10.18
N PHE A 172 27.19 2.18 -9.37
CA PHE A 172 26.70 3.17 -8.41
C PHE A 172 26.28 4.51 -9.04
N THR A 173 26.69 4.76 -10.28
CA THR A 173 26.38 5.98 -11.03
C THR A 173 25.22 5.81 -12.02
N GLY A 174 24.81 4.57 -12.28
CA GLY A 174 23.71 4.24 -13.19
C GLY A 174 22.45 3.77 -12.45
N ALA A 175 21.32 3.84 -13.16
CA ALA A 175 20.05 3.38 -12.62
C ALA A 175 19.93 1.85 -12.57
N LYS A 176 20.61 1.12 -13.46
CA LYS A 176 20.32 -0.29 -13.72
C LYS A 176 20.73 -1.21 -12.57
N SER A 177 19.82 -2.10 -12.18
CA SER A 177 20.09 -3.25 -11.31
C SER A 177 19.54 -4.57 -11.86
N TYR A 178 20.00 -5.70 -11.30
CA TYR A 178 19.44 -7.03 -11.54
C TYR A 178 18.89 -7.63 -10.24
N PRO A 179 17.68 -8.21 -10.25
CA PRO A 179 17.13 -8.92 -9.09
C PRO A 179 18.07 -10.02 -8.60
N LEU A 180 18.10 -10.23 -7.28
CA LEU A 180 18.91 -11.28 -6.65
C LEU A 180 18.42 -12.69 -7.04
N LEU A 181 17.12 -12.84 -7.24
CA LEU A 181 16.47 -14.11 -7.61
C LEU A 181 16.17 -14.15 -9.11
N SER A 182 15.93 -15.35 -9.64
CA SER A 182 15.53 -15.54 -11.04
C SER A 182 14.46 -16.62 -11.20
N GLY A 183 13.83 -16.64 -12.39
CA GLY A 183 12.87 -17.67 -12.78
C GLY A 183 11.71 -17.81 -11.79
N VAL A 184 11.42 -19.05 -11.41
CA VAL A 184 10.28 -19.39 -10.54
C VAL A 184 10.40 -18.79 -9.14
N GLN A 185 11.62 -18.66 -8.61
CA GLN A 185 11.84 -18.07 -7.29
C GLN A 185 11.54 -16.57 -7.32
N ASP A 186 12.01 -15.88 -8.35
CA ASP A 186 11.72 -14.45 -8.52
C ASP A 186 10.23 -14.21 -8.74
N ALA A 187 9.57 -15.05 -9.55
CA ALA A 187 8.13 -14.98 -9.74
C ALA A 187 7.36 -15.16 -8.43
N MET A 188 7.76 -16.13 -7.59
CA MET A 188 7.13 -16.36 -6.29
C MET A 188 7.31 -15.17 -5.36
N VAL A 189 8.53 -14.63 -5.23
CA VAL A 189 8.81 -13.48 -4.37
C VAL A 189 8.10 -12.22 -4.89
N GLN A 190 8.08 -12.03 -6.21
CA GLN A 190 7.39 -10.93 -6.86
C GLN A 190 5.89 -10.93 -6.56
N TRP A 191 5.21 -12.08 -6.63
CA TRP A 191 3.78 -12.13 -6.35
C TRP A 191 3.43 -12.28 -4.88
N TRP A 192 4.35 -12.81 -4.07
CA TRP A 192 4.30 -12.64 -2.63
C TRP A 192 4.34 -11.15 -2.26
N PHE A 193 5.23 -10.37 -2.86
CA PHE A 193 5.26 -8.91 -2.71
C PHE A 193 4.00 -8.24 -3.26
N GLY A 194 3.68 -8.44 -4.53
CA GLY A 194 2.60 -7.75 -5.22
C GLY A 194 1.24 -7.97 -4.55
N HIS A 195 0.94 -9.22 -4.19
CA HIS A 195 -0.30 -9.53 -3.48
C HIS A 195 -0.35 -8.88 -2.09
N ASN A 196 0.77 -8.86 -1.35
CA ASN A 196 0.83 -8.27 -0.03
C ASN A 196 0.93 -6.74 -0.04
N ILE A 197 1.38 -6.11 -1.13
CA ILE A 197 1.19 -4.67 -1.34
C ILE A 197 -0.30 -4.37 -1.43
N VAL A 198 -1.05 -5.09 -2.26
CA VAL A 198 -2.52 -4.91 -2.29
C VAL A 198 -3.13 -5.25 -0.92
N GLY A 199 -2.71 -6.33 -0.28
CA GLY A 199 -3.26 -6.79 0.99
C GLY A 199 -3.02 -5.92 2.20
N PHE A 200 -1.83 -5.32 2.30
CA PHE A 200 -1.46 -4.55 3.48
C PHE A 200 -1.51 -3.04 3.22
N PHE A 201 -1.13 -2.62 2.02
CA PHE A 201 -1.24 -1.22 1.61
C PHE A 201 -2.70 -0.87 1.27
N LEU A 202 -3.33 -1.57 0.33
CA LEU A 202 -4.66 -1.21 -0.18
C LEU A 202 -5.83 -1.82 0.60
N THR A 203 -5.62 -2.93 1.32
CA THR A 203 -6.65 -3.54 2.15
C THR A 203 -6.46 -3.20 3.62
N ALA A 204 -5.39 -3.68 4.29
CA ALA A 204 -5.22 -3.48 5.72
C ALA A 204 -5.16 -1.98 6.11
N GLY A 205 -4.35 -1.18 5.41
CA GLY A 205 -4.28 0.26 5.64
C GLY A 205 -5.64 0.96 5.51
N VAL A 206 -6.40 0.64 4.46
CA VAL A 206 -7.73 1.21 4.21
C VAL A 206 -8.77 0.70 5.22
N VAL A 207 -8.70 -0.56 5.64
CA VAL A 207 -9.51 -1.10 6.75
C VAL A 207 -9.18 -0.37 8.06
N GLY A 208 -7.91 0.02 8.29
CA GLY A 208 -7.51 0.91 9.37
C GLY A 208 -8.21 2.26 9.32
N MET A 209 -8.36 2.86 8.12
CA MET A 209 -9.18 4.06 7.94
C MET A 209 -10.65 3.79 8.27
N MET A 210 -11.23 2.73 7.70
CA MET A 210 -12.63 2.33 7.93
C MET A 210 -12.94 2.22 9.42
N TYR A 211 -12.09 1.53 10.18
CA TYR A 211 -12.27 1.33 11.62
C TYR A 211 -12.33 2.62 12.42
N TYR A 212 -11.71 3.69 11.95
CA TYR A 212 -11.83 4.99 12.61
C TYR A 212 -12.98 5.82 12.05
N PHE A 213 -13.03 6.00 10.73
CA PHE A 213 -13.92 6.98 10.11
C PHE A 213 -15.38 6.53 10.02
N VAL A 214 -15.65 5.23 9.81
CA VAL A 214 -17.03 4.73 9.78
C VAL A 214 -17.76 4.94 11.10
N PRO A 215 -17.29 4.42 12.25
CA PRO A 215 -17.97 4.66 13.52
C PRO A 215 -17.98 6.15 13.90
N LYS A 216 -16.94 6.91 13.53
CA LYS A 216 -16.88 8.34 13.83
C LYS A 216 -17.90 9.16 13.06
N GLN A 217 -18.13 8.85 11.79
CA GLN A 217 -19.13 9.52 10.95
C GLN A 217 -20.55 9.04 11.27
N ALA A 218 -20.70 7.74 11.51
CA ALA A 218 -21.97 7.14 11.91
C ALA A 218 -22.42 7.60 13.30
N ASP A 219 -21.50 8.06 14.15
CA ASP A 219 -21.69 8.29 15.58
C ASP A 219 -22.28 7.04 16.26
N ARG A 220 -21.64 5.90 15.99
CA ARG A 220 -22.05 4.58 16.46
C ARG A 220 -20.85 3.80 16.98
N PRO A 221 -21.03 2.94 17.99
CA PRO A 221 -19.98 2.01 18.39
C PRO A 221 -19.71 1.01 17.27
N VAL A 222 -18.47 0.53 17.18
CA VAL A 222 -18.12 -0.58 16.29
C VAL A 222 -18.98 -1.79 16.63
N TYR A 223 -19.56 -2.41 15.59
CA TYR A 223 -20.53 -3.50 15.73
C TYR A 223 -20.02 -4.68 16.59
N SER A 224 -18.89 -5.29 16.25
CA SER A 224 -18.38 -6.47 16.95
C SER A 224 -16.87 -6.44 17.15
N TYR A 225 -16.47 -6.30 18.41
CA TYR A 225 -15.06 -6.39 18.81
C TYR A 225 -14.49 -7.81 18.64
N ARG A 226 -15.30 -8.85 18.87
CA ARG A 226 -14.85 -10.24 18.64
C ARG A 226 -14.56 -10.47 17.16
N LEU A 227 -15.41 -9.94 16.29
CA LEU A 227 -15.17 -9.99 14.85
C LEU A 227 -13.90 -9.21 14.49
N SER A 228 -13.66 -8.05 15.11
CA SER A 228 -12.41 -7.29 14.98
C SER A 228 -11.16 -8.10 15.30
N ILE A 229 -11.19 -8.97 16.33
CA ILE A 229 -10.05 -9.85 16.65
C ILE A 229 -9.89 -10.93 15.59
N VAL A 230 -10.96 -11.70 15.32
CA VAL A 230 -10.90 -12.86 14.42
C VAL A 230 -10.50 -12.43 13.02
N HIS A 231 -11.17 -11.42 12.46
CA HIS A 231 -10.89 -11.01 11.09
C HIS A 231 -9.51 -10.35 10.97
N PHE A 232 -9.02 -9.63 12.00
CA PHE A 232 -7.67 -9.06 11.96
C PHE A 232 -6.61 -10.16 11.90
N TRP A 233 -6.60 -11.08 12.86
CA TRP A 233 -5.56 -12.11 12.92
C TRP A 233 -5.63 -13.09 11.75
N SER A 234 -6.84 -13.51 11.38
CA SER A 234 -7.02 -14.38 10.22
C SER A 234 -6.61 -13.67 8.93
N LEU A 235 -6.95 -12.39 8.74
CA LEU A 235 -6.53 -11.63 7.55
C LEU A 235 -5.01 -11.52 7.50
N VAL A 236 -4.38 -10.99 8.55
CA VAL A 236 -2.93 -10.76 8.57
C VAL A 236 -2.13 -12.05 8.36
N PHE A 237 -2.60 -13.17 8.91
CA PHE A 237 -1.94 -14.46 8.71
C PHE A 237 -2.15 -15.03 7.31
N ILE A 238 -3.41 -15.09 6.84
CA ILE A 238 -3.78 -15.78 5.59
C ILE A 238 -3.28 -15.00 4.37
N TYR A 239 -3.34 -13.67 4.39
CA TYR A 239 -3.00 -12.83 3.21
C TYR A 239 -1.58 -13.11 2.69
N ILE A 240 -0.64 -13.38 3.59
CA ILE A 240 0.77 -13.63 3.26
C ILE A 240 0.93 -14.81 2.28
N TRP A 241 0.02 -15.79 2.34
CA TRP A 241 0.08 -17.03 1.57
C TRP A 241 -0.54 -16.95 0.18
N ALA A 242 -1.32 -15.90 -0.12
CA ALA A 242 -2.13 -15.86 -1.33
C ALA A 242 -1.35 -15.45 -2.60
N GLY A 243 -0.06 -15.08 -2.47
CA GLY A 243 0.80 -14.73 -3.62
C GLY A 243 0.76 -15.70 -4.82
N PRO A 244 0.85 -17.04 -4.63
CA PRO A 244 0.84 -17.99 -5.74
C PRO A 244 -0.44 -18.03 -6.57
N HIS A 245 -1.54 -17.40 -6.15
CA HIS A 245 -2.76 -17.31 -6.97
C HIS A 245 -2.57 -16.53 -8.28
N HIS A 246 -1.49 -15.74 -8.38
CA HIS A 246 -1.07 -15.05 -9.60
C HIS A 246 -0.30 -15.96 -10.56
N LEU A 247 0.06 -17.17 -10.11
CA LEU A 247 1.00 -18.08 -10.77
C LEU A 247 0.36 -19.44 -11.10
N HIS A 248 -0.96 -19.47 -11.23
CA HIS A 248 -1.68 -20.67 -11.64
C HIS A 248 -1.32 -21.11 -13.07
N TYR A 249 -1.08 -22.41 -13.23
CA TYR A 249 -0.68 -23.02 -14.50
C TYR A 249 0.58 -22.38 -15.11
N THR A 250 1.52 -21.99 -14.25
CA THR A 250 2.84 -21.49 -14.65
C THR A 250 3.93 -22.52 -14.32
N ALA A 251 5.21 -22.15 -14.47
CA ALA A 251 6.34 -22.96 -14.06
C ALA A 251 6.50 -23.09 -12.52
N LEU A 252 5.70 -22.38 -11.71
CA LEU A 252 5.69 -22.54 -10.26
C LEU A 252 5.20 -23.96 -9.88
N PRO A 253 5.84 -24.66 -8.93
CA PRO A 253 5.40 -25.99 -8.52
C PRO A 253 3.94 -26.04 -8.07
N ASP A 254 3.23 -27.12 -8.46
CA ASP A 254 1.80 -27.30 -8.18
C ASP A 254 1.45 -27.20 -6.69
N TRP A 255 2.35 -27.65 -5.80
CA TRP A 255 2.13 -27.55 -4.36
C TRP A 255 2.01 -26.09 -3.88
N ALA A 256 2.83 -25.19 -4.44
CA ALA A 256 2.83 -23.78 -4.08
C ALA A 256 1.60 -23.08 -4.67
N GLN A 257 1.22 -23.43 -5.89
CA GLN A 257 -0.02 -22.96 -6.50
C GLN A 257 -1.25 -23.38 -5.67
N THR A 258 -1.33 -24.65 -5.29
CA THR A 258 -2.43 -25.21 -4.49
C THR A 258 -2.53 -24.55 -3.12
N LEU A 259 -1.38 -24.24 -2.50
CA LEU A 259 -1.31 -23.47 -1.26
C LEU A 259 -1.91 -22.07 -1.45
N GLY A 260 -1.48 -21.34 -2.49
CA GLY A 260 -2.01 -20.01 -2.81
C GLY A 260 -3.52 -20.03 -3.07
N MET A 261 -4.03 -21.00 -3.83
CA MET A 261 -5.46 -21.18 -4.07
C MET A 261 -6.23 -21.40 -2.76
N THR A 262 -5.76 -22.34 -1.94
CA THR A 262 -6.45 -22.73 -0.70
C THR A 262 -6.53 -21.55 0.26
N PHE A 263 -5.41 -20.85 0.49
CA PHE A 263 -5.40 -19.68 1.35
C PHE A 263 -6.21 -18.51 0.76
N SER A 264 -6.25 -18.34 -0.57
CA SER A 264 -7.07 -17.32 -1.21
C SER A 264 -8.57 -17.58 -1.03
N ILE A 265 -9.02 -18.83 -1.09
CA ILE A 265 -10.41 -19.20 -0.79
C ILE A 265 -10.71 -18.91 0.69
N MET A 266 -9.82 -19.31 1.60
CA MET A 266 -9.99 -19.05 3.03
C MET A 266 -10.00 -17.54 3.36
N LEU A 267 -9.24 -16.72 2.61
CA LEU A 267 -9.12 -15.27 2.78
C LEU A 267 -10.46 -14.54 2.60
N TRP A 268 -11.42 -15.12 1.89
CA TRP A 268 -12.76 -14.56 1.72
C TRP A 268 -13.43 -14.21 3.06
N MET A 269 -13.40 -15.14 4.03
CA MET A 269 -14.05 -14.95 5.34
C MET A 269 -13.52 -13.76 6.15
N PRO A 270 -12.21 -13.63 6.42
CA PRO A 270 -11.71 -12.50 7.19
C PRO A 270 -11.79 -11.17 6.42
N SER A 271 -11.71 -11.20 5.09
CA SER A 271 -11.97 -10.01 4.24
C SER A 271 -13.40 -9.51 4.41
N TRP A 272 -14.40 -10.40 4.31
CA TRP A 272 -15.80 -10.06 4.56
C TRP A 272 -16.07 -9.70 6.01
N GLY A 273 -15.33 -10.27 6.97
CA GLY A 273 -15.40 -9.86 8.37
C GLY A 273 -15.16 -8.36 8.56
N GLY A 274 -14.24 -7.76 7.79
CA GLY A 274 -14.03 -6.30 7.79
C GLY A 274 -15.23 -5.52 7.27
N MET A 275 -15.75 -5.92 6.10
CA MET A 275 -16.95 -5.34 5.48
C MET A 275 -18.16 -5.42 6.42
N ILE A 276 -18.44 -6.61 6.97
CA ILE A 276 -19.56 -6.84 7.89
C ILE A 276 -19.42 -5.93 9.11
N ASN A 277 -18.23 -5.83 9.71
CA ASN A 277 -18.05 -4.98 10.88
C ASN A 277 -18.24 -3.49 10.57
N GLY A 278 -17.84 -3.03 9.39
CA GLY A 278 -18.08 -1.67 8.91
C GLY A 278 -19.56 -1.39 8.63
N ILE A 279 -20.21 -2.23 7.81
CA ILE A 279 -21.62 -2.07 7.40
C ILE A 279 -22.54 -2.19 8.62
N MET A 280 -22.36 -3.20 9.46
CA MET A 280 -23.23 -3.41 10.62
C MET A 280 -23.06 -2.33 11.69
N THR A 281 -21.94 -1.59 11.70
CA THR A 281 -21.78 -0.38 12.54
C THR A 281 -22.77 0.73 12.14
N LEU A 282 -23.25 0.75 10.90
CA LEU A 282 -24.29 1.68 10.43
C LEU A 282 -25.71 1.23 10.81
N SER A 283 -25.89 0.07 11.44
CA SER A 283 -27.22 -0.44 11.78
C SER A 283 -27.98 0.55 12.67
N GLY A 284 -29.13 1.01 12.17
CA GLY A 284 -29.95 2.03 12.80
C GLY A 284 -29.50 3.48 12.58
N ALA A 285 -28.48 3.71 11.74
CA ALA A 285 -28.02 5.02 11.26
C ALA A 285 -28.05 5.12 9.72
N TRP A 286 -28.85 4.27 9.06
CA TRP A 286 -28.99 4.19 7.60
C TRP A 286 -29.59 5.45 6.98
N ASP A 287 -30.36 6.21 7.76
CA ASP A 287 -30.88 7.52 7.40
C ASP A 287 -29.77 8.50 7.00
N LYS A 288 -28.59 8.39 7.64
CA LYS A 288 -27.41 9.20 7.32
C LYS A 288 -26.82 8.95 5.92
N LEU A 289 -27.25 7.90 5.21
CA LEU A 289 -26.85 7.72 3.81
C LEU A 289 -27.53 8.71 2.86
N ARG A 290 -28.63 9.34 3.30
CA ARG A 290 -29.40 10.31 2.50
C ARG A 290 -29.06 11.77 2.84
N THR A 291 -28.23 12.02 3.84
CA THR A 291 -27.93 13.35 4.40
C THR A 291 -26.44 13.57 4.50
#